data_AF-A0A397TDI3-F1
#
_entry.id   AF-A0A397TDI3-F1
#
_cell.length_a   1.000
_cell.length_b   1.000
_cell.length_c   1.000
_cell.angle_alpha   90.00
_cell.angle_beta   90.00
_cell.angle_gamma   90.00
#
_symmetry.space_group_name_H-M   'P 1'
#
loop_
_entity.id
_entity.type
_entity.pdbx_description
1 polymer ?
#
loop_
_entity_poly.entity_id
_entity_poly.type
_entity_poly.pdbx_seq_one_letter_code
_entity_poly.pdbx_strand_id
1 'polypeptide(L)'
;MKFPDSPPSLLAFYTHLRSIITTHLPRYDKQFNRIISIYGPPSTLTRWWIPITISSAVAYKTRHRIYEEDFIQWFVEAKSTVVNFWSDWVWEPLIRMMDTIRHKERRLVLMGKDSLNSDLESLERMVLDFVRDQRQLSDEEVINLTCRIRDGDLSMVLRVYEQELKSPFKSTVTGNLIRTLLIQVQKTKVDMELAMAALDKLLKSNELNFAFLALGPSLFVVYLFSTWVKDIWWNKDTWSGKIKDANIKMRESLRVVEQLLVERLLEERVHLLASNFATHGLVICHVHRLRTYAMYLSSRNNLRERVLDDLRALDYPRIGARQKIMTCERMWRCWGFLKSRDE
;
A
#
# COMPACT_ATOMS: atom_id res chain seq x y z
N MET A 1 56.16 -50.55 -20.75
CA MET A 1 55.26 -51.25 -19.80
C MET A 1 54.09 -51.77 -20.61
N LYS A 2 53.79 -53.06 -20.51
CA LYS A 2 52.85 -53.82 -21.36
C LYS A 2 51.49 -53.14 -21.45
N PHE A 3 50.88 -53.14 -22.64
CA PHE A 3 49.42 -53.06 -22.79
C PHE A 3 48.80 -54.29 -22.12
N PRO A 4 47.75 -54.12 -21.30
CA PRO A 4 46.69 -55.11 -21.35
C PRO A 4 45.34 -54.45 -21.09
N ASP A 5 44.60 -54.12 -22.14
CA ASP A 5 43.14 -53.96 -22.01
C ASP A 5 42.52 -54.59 -23.25
N SER A 6 42.33 -55.91 -23.16
CA SER A 6 41.38 -56.64 -23.98
C SER A 6 40.02 -55.92 -23.98
N PRO A 7 39.25 -55.92 -25.09
CA PRO A 7 37.91 -55.33 -25.10
C PRO A 7 37.10 -55.94 -23.94
N PRO A 8 36.34 -55.14 -23.17
CA PRO A 8 35.54 -55.67 -22.09
C PRO A 8 34.64 -56.77 -22.66
N SER A 9 34.69 -57.95 -22.06
CA SER A 9 33.88 -59.08 -22.50
C SER A 9 32.41 -58.64 -22.55
N LEU A 10 31.68 -59.04 -23.60
CA LEU A 10 30.25 -58.70 -23.76
C LEU A 10 29.43 -59.03 -22.51
N LEU A 11 29.87 -60.02 -21.75
CA LEU A 11 29.28 -60.44 -20.49
C LEU A 11 29.49 -59.41 -19.37
N ALA A 12 30.68 -58.79 -19.26
CA ALA A 12 30.94 -57.70 -18.31
C ALA A 12 30.15 -56.42 -18.65
N PHE A 13 29.98 -56.13 -19.95
CA PHE A 13 29.10 -55.04 -20.39
C PHE A 13 27.64 -55.33 -20.04
N TYR A 14 27.17 -56.56 -20.30
CA TYR A 14 25.80 -56.98 -19.99
C TYR A 14 25.51 -56.94 -18.49
N THR A 15 26.42 -57.42 -17.63
CA THR A 15 26.21 -57.39 -16.17
C THR A 15 26.22 -55.97 -15.62
N HIS A 16 27.09 -55.09 -16.14
CA HIS A 16 27.11 -53.68 -15.77
C HIS A 16 25.82 -52.96 -16.22
N LEU A 17 25.37 -53.19 -17.46
CA LEU A 17 24.14 -52.59 -17.99
C LEU A 17 22.91 -53.11 -17.24
N ARG A 18 22.86 -54.41 -16.93
CA ARG A 18 21.83 -55.00 -16.08
C ARG A 18 21.82 -54.35 -14.69
N SER A 19 22.98 -54.17 -14.06
CA SER A 19 23.09 -53.50 -12.76
C SER A 19 22.57 -52.06 -12.79
N ILE A 20 22.88 -51.30 -13.84
CA ILE A 20 22.39 -49.94 -14.03
C ILE A 20 20.86 -49.92 -14.11
N ILE A 21 20.28 -50.79 -14.95
CA ILE A 21 18.83 -50.85 -15.16
C ILE A 21 18.09 -51.34 -13.92
N THR A 22 18.56 -52.41 -13.26
CA THR A 22 17.83 -53.03 -12.15
C THR A 22 18.00 -52.30 -10.83
N THR A 23 19.12 -51.62 -10.64
CA THR A 23 19.54 -51.17 -9.30
C THR A 23 19.74 -49.66 -9.24
N HIS A 24 20.41 -49.07 -10.22
CA HIS A 24 20.70 -47.64 -10.20
C HIS A 24 19.49 -46.82 -10.66
N LEU A 25 18.82 -47.19 -11.76
CA LEU A 25 17.67 -46.45 -12.28
C LEU A 25 16.52 -46.30 -11.26
N PRO A 26 16.02 -47.38 -10.62
CA PRO A 26 14.92 -47.28 -9.66
C PRO A 26 15.32 -46.50 -8.41
N ARG A 27 16.60 -46.56 -8.04
CA ARG A 27 17.15 -45.81 -6.91
C ARG A 27 17.25 -44.31 -7.21
N TYR A 28 17.56 -43.93 -8.44
CA TYR A 28 17.50 -42.54 -8.88
C TYR A 28 16.06 -42.03 -8.96
N ASP A 29 15.12 -42.81 -9.51
CA ASP A 29 13.71 -42.43 -9.56
C ASP A 29 13.12 -42.17 -8.18
N LYS A 30 13.41 -43.04 -7.20
CA LYS A 30 12.97 -42.85 -5.81
C LYS A 30 13.55 -41.58 -5.18
N GLN A 31 14.83 -41.30 -5.42
CA GLN A 31 15.49 -40.09 -4.90
C GLN A 31 14.95 -38.82 -5.57
N PHE A 32 14.79 -38.86 -6.89
CA PHE A 32 14.28 -37.75 -7.68
C PHE A 32 12.84 -37.41 -7.28
N ASN A 33 11.97 -38.41 -7.13
CA ASN A 33 10.60 -38.22 -6.65
C ASN A 33 10.55 -37.66 -5.22
N ARG A 34 11.47 -38.07 -4.34
CA ARG A 34 11.57 -37.51 -2.99
C ARG A 34 11.97 -36.03 -3.03
N ILE A 35 12.94 -35.66 -3.87
CA ILE A 35 13.38 -34.27 -4.04
C ILE A 35 12.24 -33.43 -4.65
N ILE A 36 11.56 -33.94 -5.68
CA ILE A 36 10.39 -33.28 -6.27
C ILE A 36 9.26 -33.11 -5.25
N SER A 37 9.01 -34.07 -4.36
CA SER A 37 7.96 -33.90 -3.34
C SER A 37 8.26 -32.80 -2.31
N ILE A 38 9.55 -32.49 -2.09
CA ILE A 38 9.99 -31.49 -1.10
C ILE A 38 10.10 -30.10 -1.74
N TYR A 39 10.64 -30.01 -2.96
CA TYR A 39 10.96 -28.74 -3.64
C TYR A 39 10.13 -28.47 -4.91
N GLY A 40 9.24 -29.39 -5.27
CA GLY A 40 8.38 -29.26 -6.44
C GLY A 40 7.30 -28.19 -6.24
N PRO A 41 6.70 -27.72 -7.35
CA PRO A 41 5.59 -26.79 -7.26
C PRO A 41 4.42 -27.42 -6.48
N PRO A 42 3.71 -26.66 -5.63
CA PRO A 42 2.53 -27.16 -4.94
C PRO A 42 1.50 -27.66 -5.96
N SER A 43 0.75 -28.70 -5.58
CA SER A 43 -0.20 -29.36 -6.49
C SER A 43 -1.16 -28.35 -7.14
N THR A 44 -1.63 -28.62 -8.35
CA THR A 44 -2.58 -27.75 -9.07
C THR A 44 -3.82 -27.47 -8.23
N LEU A 45 -4.28 -28.45 -7.43
CA LEU A 45 -5.38 -28.28 -6.48
C LEU A 45 -5.03 -27.30 -5.34
N THR A 46 -3.83 -27.39 -4.77
CA THR A 46 -3.35 -26.45 -3.74
C THR A 46 -3.10 -25.03 -4.28
N ARG A 47 -2.81 -24.90 -5.58
CA ARG A 47 -2.65 -23.59 -6.23
C ARG A 47 -3.98 -22.97 -6.65
N TRP A 48 -4.96 -23.79 -7.01
CA TRP A 48 -6.23 -23.34 -7.58
C TRP A 48 -7.42 -23.47 -6.64
N TRP A 49 -7.28 -23.92 -5.39
CA TRP A 49 -8.43 -24.05 -4.49
C TRP A 49 -9.15 -22.72 -4.26
N ILE A 50 -8.44 -21.59 -4.07
CA ILE A 50 -9.06 -20.26 -3.88
C ILE A 50 -9.85 -19.84 -5.13
N PRO A 51 -9.26 -19.81 -6.35
CA PRO A 51 -10.04 -19.44 -7.53
C PRO A 51 -11.14 -20.46 -7.84
N ILE A 52 -10.97 -21.75 -7.56
CA ILE A 52 -12.01 -22.77 -7.77
C ILE A 52 -13.16 -22.59 -6.78
N THR A 53 -12.90 -22.32 -5.50
CA THR A 53 -13.96 -22.12 -4.51
C THR A 53 -14.72 -20.82 -4.78
N ILE A 54 -14.03 -19.73 -5.12
CA ILE A 54 -14.66 -18.47 -5.52
C ILE A 54 -15.45 -18.66 -6.81
N SER A 55 -14.85 -19.27 -7.84
CA SER A 55 -15.52 -19.49 -9.12
C SER A 55 -16.71 -20.44 -8.99
N SER A 56 -16.62 -21.49 -8.16
CA SER A 56 -17.74 -22.39 -7.86
C SER A 56 -18.84 -21.67 -7.08
N ALA A 57 -18.52 -20.84 -6.09
CA ALA A 57 -19.50 -20.06 -5.35
C ALA A 57 -20.21 -19.02 -6.24
N VAL A 58 -19.44 -18.35 -7.11
CA VAL A 58 -19.98 -17.42 -8.12
C VAL A 58 -20.87 -18.19 -9.10
N ALA A 59 -20.38 -19.28 -9.69
CA ALA A 59 -21.10 -20.12 -10.66
C ALA A 59 -22.39 -20.70 -10.06
N TYR A 60 -22.37 -21.13 -8.79
CA TYR A 60 -23.55 -21.62 -8.09
C TYR A 60 -24.60 -20.51 -7.93
N LYS A 61 -24.17 -19.28 -7.58
CA LYS A 61 -25.07 -18.13 -7.52
C LYS A 61 -25.57 -17.67 -8.88
N THR A 62 -24.74 -17.69 -9.93
CA THR A 62 -25.13 -17.27 -11.27
C THR A 62 -25.91 -18.32 -12.04
N ARG A 63 -25.79 -19.61 -11.70
CA ARG A 63 -26.53 -20.70 -12.36
C ARG A 63 -28.06 -20.52 -12.34
N HIS A 64 -28.59 -19.81 -11.35
CA HIS A 64 -30.03 -19.50 -11.26
C HIS A 64 -30.39 -18.09 -11.77
N ARG A 65 -29.43 -17.29 -12.23
CA ARG A 65 -29.59 -15.84 -12.51
C ARG A 65 -29.13 -15.42 -13.91
N ILE A 66 -28.56 -16.31 -14.73
CA ILE A 66 -28.14 -15.93 -16.09
C ILE A 66 -29.37 -15.93 -17.03
N TYR A 67 -30.13 -14.84 -16.96
CA TYR A 67 -30.88 -14.31 -18.09
C TYR A 67 -30.15 -13.05 -18.56
N GLU A 68 -30.08 -12.80 -19.87
CA GLU A 68 -29.29 -11.70 -20.46
C GLU A 68 -29.68 -10.30 -19.93
N GLU A 69 -30.88 -10.18 -19.34
CA GLU A 69 -31.40 -8.96 -18.71
C GLU A 69 -30.62 -8.55 -17.43
N ASP A 70 -29.96 -9.50 -16.75
CA ASP A 70 -29.27 -9.24 -15.48
C ASP A 70 -27.96 -8.44 -15.65
N PHE A 71 -27.31 -8.49 -16.82
CA PHE A 71 -26.03 -7.80 -17.02
C PHE A 71 -26.19 -6.27 -17.04
N ILE A 72 -27.25 -5.78 -17.70
CA ILE A 72 -27.58 -4.35 -17.71
C ILE A 72 -27.96 -3.92 -16.30
N GLN A 73 -28.75 -4.74 -15.59
CA GLN A 73 -29.12 -4.46 -14.21
C GLN A 73 -27.90 -4.41 -13.29
N TRP A 74 -26.93 -5.33 -13.43
CA TRP A 74 -25.70 -5.29 -12.65
C TRP A 74 -24.85 -4.06 -12.95
N PHE A 75 -24.83 -3.59 -14.19
CA PHE A 75 -24.13 -2.35 -14.52
C PHE A 75 -24.82 -1.13 -13.91
N VAL A 76 -26.15 -1.07 -13.95
CA VAL A 76 -26.94 -0.02 -13.31
C VAL A 76 -26.76 -0.05 -11.79
N GLU A 77 -26.81 -1.23 -11.18
CA GLU A 77 -26.56 -1.44 -9.75
C GLU A 77 -25.13 -1.02 -9.39
N ALA A 78 -24.11 -1.49 -10.11
CA ALA A 78 -22.71 -1.10 -9.88
C ALA A 78 -22.50 0.42 -10.03
N LYS A 79 -23.08 1.04 -11.06
CA LYS A 79 -23.05 2.50 -11.23
C LYS A 79 -23.68 3.20 -10.04
N SER A 80 -24.86 2.74 -9.60
CA SER A 80 -25.55 3.31 -8.46
C SER A 80 -24.76 3.15 -7.17
N THR A 81 -24.11 2.00 -6.96
CA THR A 81 -23.25 1.75 -5.81
C THR A 81 -22.03 2.67 -5.80
N VAL A 82 -21.40 2.90 -6.96
CA VAL A 82 -20.27 3.84 -7.08
C VAL A 82 -20.72 5.27 -6.82
N VAL A 83 -21.87 5.69 -7.36
CA VAL A 83 -22.42 7.04 -7.14
C VAL A 83 -22.77 7.25 -5.67
N ASN A 84 -23.46 6.30 -5.04
CA ASN A 84 -23.83 6.39 -3.63
C ASN A 84 -22.59 6.37 -2.73
N PHE A 85 -21.61 5.51 -3.01
CA PHE A 85 -20.34 5.50 -2.29
C PHE A 85 -19.62 6.85 -2.41
N TRP A 86 -19.54 7.42 -3.62
CA TRP A 86 -18.89 8.71 -3.83
C TRP A 86 -19.64 9.86 -3.14
N SER A 87 -20.96 9.89 -3.24
CA SER A 87 -21.81 10.91 -2.62
C SER A 87 -21.70 10.85 -1.09
N ASP A 88 -22.00 9.69 -0.50
CA ASP A 88 -22.25 9.58 0.93
C ASP A 88 -20.96 9.47 1.75
N TRP A 89 -19.90 8.88 1.16
CA TRP A 89 -18.65 8.58 1.90
C TRP A 89 -17.46 9.46 1.53
N VAL A 90 -17.53 10.19 0.42
CA VAL A 90 -16.45 11.09 -0.02
C VAL A 90 -16.95 12.52 -0.08
N TRP A 91 -18.01 12.79 -0.84
CA TRP A 91 -18.46 14.16 -1.10
C TRP A 91 -19.13 14.82 0.11
N GLU A 92 -20.15 14.18 0.69
CA GLU A 92 -20.91 14.72 1.81
C GLU A 92 -20.04 14.96 3.06
N PRO A 93 -19.16 14.04 3.49
CA PRO A 93 -18.31 14.28 4.64
C PRO A 93 -17.25 15.36 4.38
N LEU A 94 -16.73 15.49 3.15
CA LEU A 94 -15.81 16.58 2.78
C LEU A 94 -16.49 17.96 2.87
N ILE A 95 -17.74 18.07 2.41
CA ILE A 95 -18.50 19.32 2.53
C ILE A 95 -18.77 19.64 4.01
N ARG A 96 -19.25 18.66 4.80
CA ARG A 96 -19.50 18.87 6.24
C ARG A 96 -18.23 19.31 6.97
N MET A 97 -17.08 18.72 6.61
CA MET A 97 -15.79 19.11 7.15
C MET A 97 -15.40 20.54 6.74
N MET A 98 -15.57 20.90 5.46
CA MET A 98 -15.30 22.25 4.95
C MET A 98 -16.20 23.30 5.62
N ASP A 99 -17.47 22.94 5.86
CA ASP A 99 -18.45 23.78 6.54
C ASP A 99 -18.04 24.05 7.99
N THR A 100 -17.61 23.01 8.70
CA THR A 100 -17.08 23.11 10.08
C THR A 100 -15.84 23.99 10.16
N ILE A 101 -14.94 23.94 9.17
CA ILE A 101 -13.75 24.81 9.13
C ILE A 101 -14.16 26.26 8.83
N ARG A 102 -15.05 26.47 7.87
CA ARG A 102 -15.42 27.82 7.37
C ARG A 102 -16.33 28.61 8.31
N HIS A 103 -17.20 27.95 9.08
CA HIS A 103 -18.18 28.62 9.95
C HIS A 103 -17.72 28.79 11.41
N LYS A 104 -16.61 28.16 11.82
CA LYS A 104 -16.08 28.29 13.19
C LYS A 104 -15.61 29.70 13.54
N GLU A 105 -14.97 30.42 12.62
CA GLU A 105 -14.44 31.77 12.90
C GLU A 105 -15.56 32.80 13.08
N ARG A 106 -16.61 32.74 12.27
CA ARG A 106 -17.68 33.75 12.31
C ARG A 106 -18.53 33.66 13.59
N ARG A 107 -18.91 32.45 14.01
CA ARG A 107 -19.79 32.25 15.17
C ARG A 107 -19.09 32.53 16.50
N LEU A 108 -17.79 32.21 16.61
CA LEU A 108 -16.98 32.48 17.80
C LEU A 108 -16.70 33.98 17.99
N VAL A 109 -16.49 34.73 16.90
CA VAL A 109 -16.30 36.19 16.96
C VAL A 109 -17.59 36.94 17.28
N LEU A 110 -18.75 36.42 16.86
CA LEU A 110 -20.06 37.01 17.14
C LEU A 110 -20.49 36.79 18.60
N MET A 111 -20.46 35.55 19.12
CA MET A 111 -20.82 35.28 20.52
C MET A 111 -19.91 36.01 21.51
N GLY A 112 -18.59 36.05 21.25
CA GLY A 112 -17.65 36.75 22.12
C GLY A 112 -17.84 38.27 22.14
N LYS A 113 -18.33 38.87 21.04
CA LYS A 113 -18.59 40.31 20.98
C LYS A 113 -19.88 40.68 21.69
N ASP A 114 -20.96 39.94 21.48
CA ASP A 114 -22.26 40.26 22.09
C ASP A 114 -22.24 40.04 23.61
N SER A 115 -21.60 38.96 24.08
CA SER A 115 -21.45 38.71 25.52
C SER A 115 -20.49 39.68 26.20
N LEU A 116 -19.38 40.04 25.55
CA LEU A 116 -18.43 41.00 26.12
C LEU A 116 -19.06 42.40 26.19
N ASN A 117 -19.88 42.77 25.22
CA ASN A 117 -20.55 44.06 25.22
C ASN A 117 -21.64 44.13 26.32
N SER A 118 -22.38 43.03 26.56
CA SER A 118 -23.33 42.96 27.68
C SER A 118 -22.62 43.01 29.05
N ASP A 119 -21.45 42.39 29.15
CA ASP A 119 -20.66 42.39 30.38
C ASP A 119 -20.02 43.76 30.64
N LEU A 120 -19.58 44.48 29.59
CA LEU A 120 -19.10 45.86 29.69
C LEU A 120 -20.21 46.82 30.12
N GLU A 121 -21.41 46.67 29.56
CA GLU A 121 -22.58 47.48 29.92
C GLU A 121 -23.00 47.24 31.39
N SER A 122 -22.93 46.00 31.86
CA SER A 122 -23.20 45.64 33.25
C SER A 122 -22.14 46.22 34.20
N LEU A 123 -20.85 46.14 33.82
CA LEU A 123 -19.74 46.70 34.58
C LEU A 123 -19.83 48.23 34.67
N GLU A 124 -20.19 48.90 33.58
CA GLU A 124 -20.39 50.35 33.54
C GLU A 124 -21.47 50.77 34.55
N ARG A 125 -22.62 50.11 34.57
CA ARG A 125 -23.70 50.39 35.53
C ARG A 125 -23.24 50.18 36.97
N MET A 126 -22.57 49.06 37.26
CA MET A 126 -22.12 48.72 38.60
C MET A 126 -21.07 49.69 39.14
N VAL A 127 -20.17 50.16 38.28
CA VAL A 127 -19.14 51.16 38.62
C VAL A 127 -19.78 52.53 38.88
N LEU A 128 -20.77 52.93 38.06
CA LEU A 128 -21.48 54.20 38.26
C LEU A 128 -22.27 54.21 39.57
N ASP A 129 -22.93 53.10 39.90
CA ASP A 129 -23.66 52.95 41.17
C ASP A 129 -22.69 53.02 42.37
N PHE A 130 -21.54 52.36 42.29
CA PHE A 130 -20.50 52.40 43.33
C PHE A 130 -19.95 53.81 43.58
N VAL A 131 -19.71 54.58 42.51
CA VAL A 131 -19.21 55.96 42.61
C VAL A 131 -20.28 56.91 43.18
N ARG A 132 -21.55 56.72 42.84
CA ARG A 132 -22.69 57.49 43.38
C ARG A 132 -22.93 57.21 44.86
N ASP A 133 -22.78 55.96 45.29
CA ASP A 133 -23.02 55.57 46.70
C ASP A 133 -21.90 56.05 47.63
N GLN A 134 -20.65 56.12 47.16
CA GLN A 134 -19.50 56.52 48.01
C GLN A 134 -19.14 58.01 47.95
N ARG A 135 -19.52 58.72 46.89
CA ARG A 135 -19.40 60.18 46.86
C ARG A 135 -20.70 60.83 46.38
N GLN A 136 -21.14 61.85 47.13
CA GLN A 136 -22.14 62.83 46.69
C GLN A 136 -21.56 63.72 45.56
N LEU A 137 -21.20 63.12 44.41
CA LEU A 137 -20.75 63.86 43.23
C LEU A 137 -21.95 64.43 42.49
N SER A 138 -21.78 65.61 41.88
CA SER A 138 -22.80 66.25 41.05
C SER A 138 -22.95 65.52 39.72
N ASP A 139 -24.17 65.48 39.16
CA ASP A 139 -24.52 64.72 37.95
C ASP A 139 -23.63 65.01 36.73
N GLU A 140 -22.99 66.19 36.67
CA GLU A 140 -22.08 66.57 35.58
C GLU A 140 -20.73 65.82 35.60
N GLU A 141 -20.23 65.46 36.79
CA GLU A 141 -18.95 64.73 36.95
C GLU A 141 -19.11 63.24 36.63
N VAL A 142 -20.31 62.70 36.83
CA VAL A 142 -20.68 61.31 36.51
C VAL A 142 -20.61 61.07 35.00
N ILE A 143 -21.08 62.03 34.19
CA ILE A 143 -21.10 61.92 32.71
C ILE A 143 -19.68 61.91 32.12
N ASN A 144 -18.76 62.71 32.67
CA ASN A 144 -17.36 62.73 32.24
C ASN A 144 -16.64 61.43 32.61
N LEU A 145 -16.98 60.84 33.75
CA LEU A 145 -16.44 59.54 34.18
C LEU A 145 -16.95 58.40 33.29
N THR A 146 -18.24 58.41 32.90
CA THR A 146 -18.82 57.43 31.97
C THR A 146 -18.08 57.39 30.63
N CYS A 147 -17.73 58.57 30.08
CA CYS A 147 -16.96 58.65 28.83
C CYS A 147 -15.55 58.02 28.98
N ARG A 148 -14.87 58.27 30.11
CA ARG A 148 -13.54 57.71 30.38
C ARG A 148 -13.55 56.20 30.67
N ILE A 149 -14.62 55.70 31.29
CA ILE A 149 -14.84 54.26 31.53
C ILE A 149 -15.07 53.52 30.21
N ARG A 150 -15.83 54.13 29.29
CA ARG A 150 -16.05 53.58 27.94
C ARG A 150 -14.76 53.53 27.10
N ASP A 151 -13.82 54.43 27.35
CA ASP A 151 -12.46 54.42 26.77
C ASP A 151 -11.47 53.51 27.52
N GLY A 152 -11.90 52.85 28.60
CA GLY A 152 -11.13 51.81 29.31
C GLY A 152 -10.26 52.30 30.48
N ASP A 153 -10.40 53.55 30.93
CA ASP A 153 -9.62 54.08 32.06
C ASP A 153 -10.36 53.87 33.40
N LEU A 154 -10.04 52.75 34.08
CA LEU A 154 -10.61 52.35 35.37
C LEU A 154 -9.78 52.81 36.59
N SER A 155 -8.79 53.67 36.38
CA SER A 155 -7.78 54.03 37.39
C SER A 155 -8.36 54.62 38.68
N MET A 156 -9.47 55.35 38.58
CA MET A 156 -10.12 55.98 39.73
C MET A 156 -10.88 54.96 40.59
N VAL A 157 -11.51 53.97 39.97
CA VAL A 157 -12.25 52.89 40.65
C VAL A 157 -11.29 51.95 41.36
N LEU A 158 -10.17 51.62 40.70
CA LEU A 158 -9.12 50.75 41.26
C LEU A 158 -8.51 51.33 42.54
N ARG A 159 -8.30 52.64 42.63
CA ARG A 159 -7.78 53.30 43.84
C ARG A 159 -8.74 53.19 45.03
N VAL A 160 -10.04 53.31 44.78
CA VAL A 160 -11.06 53.22 45.81
C VAL A 160 -11.24 51.78 46.28
N TYR A 161 -11.22 50.82 45.36
CA TYR A 161 -11.18 49.39 45.67
C TYR A 161 -9.96 49.01 46.53
N GLU A 162 -8.77 49.50 46.18
CA GLU A 162 -7.52 49.26 46.90
C GLU A 162 -7.52 49.87 48.32
N GLN A 163 -8.29 50.93 48.53
CA GLN A 163 -8.47 51.58 49.83
C GLN A 163 -9.46 50.82 50.72
N GLU A 164 -10.52 50.23 50.16
CA GLU A 164 -11.46 49.38 50.92
C GLU A 164 -10.90 47.97 51.21
N LEU A 165 -10.04 47.42 50.35
CA LEU A 165 -9.38 46.14 50.60
C LEU A 165 -8.52 46.14 51.87
N LYS A 166 -8.15 47.33 52.37
CA LYS A 166 -7.35 47.50 53.60
C LYS A 166 -8.13 47.21 54.88
N SER A 167 -9.46 47.09 54.85
CA SER A 167 -10.24 46.73 56.05
C SER A 167 -11.41 45.77 55.77
N PRO A 168 -11.13 44.49 55.47
CA PRO A 168 -12.16 43.52 55.07
C PRO A 168 -13.10 43.06 56.20
N PHE A 169 -12.78 43.33 57.48
CA PHE A 169 -13.49 42.73 58.63
C PHE A 169 -14.49 43.65 59.36
N LYS A 170 -14.62 44.94 58.97
CA LYS A 170 -15.57 45.86 59.65
C LYS A 170 -17.00 45.80 59.11
N SER A 171 -17.26 45.16 57.96
CA SER A 171 -18.59 45.07 57.33
C SER A 171 -19.26 43.69 57.38
N THR A 172 -18.67 42.70 58.03
CA THR A 172 -19.15 41.30 57.99
C THR A 172 -20.31 41.02 58.96
N VAL A 173 -20.52 41.87 59.98
CA VAL A 173 -21.29 41.48 61.19
C VAL A 173 -22.79 41.80 61.13
N THR A 174 -23.30 42.48 60.09
CA THR A 174 -24.69 43.01 60.13
C THR A 174 -25.64 42.49 59.02
N GLY A 175 -25.38 41.32 58.42
CA GLY A 175 -26.36 40.65 57.54
C GLY A 175 -25.88 40.20 56.16
N ASN A 176 -24.58 40.20 55.91
CA ASN A 176 -24.02 39.94 54.58
C ASN A 176 -23.82 38.45 54.25
N LEU A 177 -23.99 37.52 55.20
CA LEU A 177 -23.67 36.11 54.98
C LEU A 177 -24.56 35.47 53.90
N ILE A 178 -25.87 35.71 53.94
CA ILE A 178 -26.83 35.21 52.94
C ILE A 178 -26.54 35.82 51.56
N ARG A 179 -26.18 37.12 51.51
CA ARG A 179 -25.82 37.81 50.26
C ARG A 179 -24.52 37.27 49.68
N THR A 180 -23.50 37.02 50.49
CA THR A 180 -22.25 36.36 50.06
C THR A 180 -22.49 34.94 49.55
N LEU A 181 -23.37 34.17 50.21
CA LEU A 181 -23.76 32.83 49.77
C LEU A 181 -24.50 32.86 48.42
N LEU A 182 -25.42 33.81 48.24
CA LEU A 182 -26.11 34.03 46.96
C LEU A 182 -25.15 34.45 45.83
N ILE A 183 -24.19 35.33 46.13
CA ILE A 183 -23.12 35.70 45.18
C ILE A 183 -22.28 34.48 44.81
N GLN A 184 -21.95 33.62 45.77
CA GLN A 184 -21.17 32.41 45.52
C GLN A 184 -21.93 31.39 44.66
N VAL A 185 -23.24 31.24 44.89
CA VAL A 185 -24.11 30.41 44.02
C VAL A 185 -24.17 30.96 42.60
N GLN A 186 -24.32 32.28 42.43
CA GLN A 186 -24.32 32.92 41.11
C GLN A 186 -22.95 32.79 40.42
N LYS A 187 -21.86 32.95 41.17
CA LYS A 187 -20.50 32.74 40.65
C LYS A 187 -20.31 31.30 40.17
N THR A 188 -20.78 30.33 40.95
CA THR A 188 -20.69 28.90 40.60
C THR A 188 -21.53 28.58 39.36
N LYS A 189 -22.71 29.21 39.19
CA LYS A 189 -23.53 29.11 37.98
C LYS A 189 -22.78 29.65 36.76
N VAL A 190 -22.19 30.85 36.86
CA VAL A 190 -21.41 31.46 35.77
C VAL A 190 -20.19 30.61 35.43
N ASP A 191 -19.46 30.12 36.44
CA ASP A 191 -18.29 29.27 36.22
C ASP A 191 -18.68 27.93 35.57
N MET A 192 -19.85 27.37 35.92
CA MET A 192 -20.39 26.19 35.25
C MET A 192 -20.80 26.47 33.81
N GLU A 193 -21.49 27.58 33.53
CA GLU A 193 -21.85 27.98 32.17
C GLU A 193 -20.61 28.20 31.30
N LEU A 194 -19.57 28.81 31.85
CA LEU A 194 -18.30 29.04 31.17
C LEU A 194 -17.52 27.72 30.96
N ALA A 195 -17.56 26.81 31.92
CA ALA A 195 -17.01 25.46 31.77
C ALA A 195 -17.79 24.63 30.74
N MET A 196 -19.12 24.74 30.69
CA MET A 196 -19.96 24.10 29.68
C MET A 196 -19.68 24.66 28.28
N ALA A 197 -19.49 25.97 28.15
CA ALA A 197 -19.07 26.60 26.89
C ALA A 197 -17.65 26.14 26.47
N ALA A 198 -16.73 25.99 27.42
CA ALA A 198 -15.41 25.44 27.17
C ALA A 198 -15.44 23.96 26.73
N LEU A 199 -16.32 23.15 27.34
CA LEU A 199 -16.55 21.76 26.95
C LEU A 199 -17.15 21.65 25.55
N ASP A 200 -18.15 22.47 25.22
CA ASP A 200 -18.73 22.49 23.87
C ASP A 200 -17.65 22.85 22.84
N LYS A 201 -16.80 23.84 23.15
CA LYS A 201 -15.65 24.19 22.31
C LYS A 201 -14.65 23.03 22.14
N LEU A 202 -14.36 22.27 23.20
CA LEU A 202 -13.46 21.11 23.14
C LEU A 202 -14.05 19.95 22.33
N LEU A 203 -15.32 19.60 22.56
CA LEU A 203 -16.01 18.55 21.81
C LEU A 203 -16.09 18.93 20.33
N LYS A 204 -16.39 20.20 20.03
CA LYS A 204 -16.40 20.73 18.66
C LYS A 204 -15.01 20.78 18.02
N SER A 205 -13.95 20.97 18.82
CA SER A 205 -12.57 20.89 18.33
C SER A 205 -12.17 19.45 17.98
N ASN A 206 -12.69 18.47 18.73
CA ASN A 206 -12.47 17.05 18.48
C ASN A 206 -13.36 16.46 17.38
N GLU A 207 -14.50 17.10 17.09
CA GLU A 207 -15.39 16.73 15.98
C GLU A 207 -14.64 16.63 14.64
N LEU A 208 -13.69 17.54 14.37
CA LEU A 208 -12.85 17.49 13.17
C LEU A 208 -11.97 16.23 13.15
N ASN A 209 -11.41 15.86 14.29
CA ASN A 209 -10.56 14.68 14.39
C ASN A 209 -11.38 13.38 14.18
N PHE A 210 -12.61 13.34 14.72
CA PHE A 210 -13.55 12.24 14.48
C PHE A 210 -14.02 12.19 13.02
N ALA A 211 -14.22 13.35 12.37
CA ALA A 211 -14.57 13.42 10.96
C ALA A 211 -13.44 12.88 10.06
N PHE A 212 -12.18 13.21 10.35
CA PHE A 212 -11.03 12.64 9.65
C PHE A 212 -10.91 11.13 9.85
N LEU A 213 -11.13 10.65 11.08
CA LEU A 213 -11.10 9.22 11.39
C LEU A 213 -12.18 8.45 10.61
N ALA A 214 -13.36 9.03 10.43
CA ALA A 214 -14.45 8.45 9.65
C ALA A 214 -14.18 8.45 8.12
N LEU A 215 -13.42 9.42 7.62
CA LEU A 215 -13.02 9.54 6.20
C LEU A 215 -11.87 8.59 5.81
N GLY A 216 -11.06 8.15 6.77
CA GLY A 216 -9.88 7.31 6.51
C GLY A 216 -10.21 6.03 5.71
N PRO A 217 -11.18 5.20 6.14
CA PRO A 217 -11.54 3.98 5.42
C PRO A 217 -12.01 4.21 3.98
N SER A 218 -12.80 5.27 3.72
CA SER A 218 -13.31 5.54 2.37
C SER A 218 -12.19 5.97 1.42
N LEU A 219 -11.27 6.82 1.88
CA LEU A 219 -10.08 7.21 1.12
C LEU A 219 -9.14 6.04 0.86
N PHE A 220 -8.99 5.13 1.83
CA PHE A 220 -8.19 3.92 1.66
C PHE A 220 -8.76 3.01 0.57
N VAL A 221 -10.08 2.82 0.54
CA VAL A 221 -10.76 2.04 -0.52
C VAL A 221 -10.58 2.69 -1.89
N VAL A 222 -10.72 4.02 -1.99
CA VAL A 222 -10.47 4.77 -3.24
C VAL A 222 -9.02 4.62 -3.70
N TYR A 223 -8.06 4.67 -2.78
CA TYR A 223 -6.64 4.47 -3.08
C TYR A 223 -6.38 3.07 -3.64
N LEU A 224 -6.85 2.01 -2.96
CA LEU A 224 -6.70 0.63 -3.42
C LEU A 224 -7.36 0.39 -4.79
N PHE A 225 -8.55 0.96 -5.00
CA PHE A 225 -9.23 0.87 -6.27
C PHE A 225 -8.45 1.60 -7.38
N SER A 226 -7.91 2.79 -7.07
CA SER A 226 -7.07 3.54 -8.01
C SER A 226 -5.80 2.77 -8.39
N THR A 227 -5.11 2.16 -7.41
CA THR A 227 -3.92 1.34 -7.70
C THR A 227 -4.28 0.09 -8.49
N TRP A 228 -5.41 -0.56 -8.17
CA TRP A 228 -5.86 -1.75 -8.90
C TRP A 228 -6.23 -1.44 -10.37
N VAL A 229 -6.97 -0.35 -10.60
CA VAL A 229 -7.28 0.11 -11.97
C VAL A 229 -6.01 0.51 -12.70
N LYS A 230 -5.10 1.23 -12.02
CA LYS A 230 -3.80 1.60 -12.59
C LYS A 230 -3.01 0.36 -12.99
N ASP A 231 -2.91 -0.63 -12.11
CA ASP A 231 -2.18 -1.87 -12.38
C ASP A 231 -2.82 -2.64 -13.54
N ILE A 232 -4.14 -2.67 -13.68
CA ILE A 232 -4.80 -3.33 -14.82
C ILE A 232 -4.56 -2.59 -16.14
N TRP A 233 -4.66 -1.25 -16.12
CA TRP A 233 -4.54 -0.43 -17.33
C TRP A 233 -3.09 -0.21 -17.77
N TRP A 234 -2.15 -0.12 -16.82
CA TRP A 234 -0.72 0.07 -17.07
C TRP A 234 0.09 -1.24 -17.09
N ASN A 235 -0.32 -2.36 -16.46
CA ASN A 235 0.37 -3.67 -16.60
C ASN A 235 0.09 -4.39 -17.94
N LYS A 236 0.04 -3.64 -19.06
CA LYS A 236 0.32 -4.20 -20.39
C LYS A 236 1.71 -4.86 -20.46
N ASP A 237 2.57 -4.61 -19.48
CA ASP A 237 3.86 -5.24 -19.29
C ASP A 237 3.83 -6.65 -18.68
N THR A 238 2.68 -7.24 -18.33
CA THR A 238 2.67 -8.61 -17.77
C THR A 238 3.11 -9.66 -18.81
N TRP A 239 2.77 -9.47 -20.09
CA TRP A 239 3.25 -10.35 -21.16
C TRP A 239 4.61 -9.87 -21.69
N SER A 240 4.76 -8.57 -21.95
CA SER A 240 5.99 -7.98 -22.46
C SER A 240 7.18 -8.18 -21.51
N GLY A 241 6.97 -7.94 -20.20
CA GLY A 241 7.97 -8.15 -19.15
C GLY A 241 8.35 -9.62 -18.97
N LYS A 242 7.41 -10.56 -19.11
CA LYS A 242 7.72 -12.00 -19.11
C LYS A 242 8.52 -12.43 -20.34
N ILE A 243 8.26 -11.85 -21.52
CA ILE A 243 9.11 -12.06 -22.71
C ILE A 243 10.51 -11.49 -22.47
N LYS A 244 10.62 -10.28 -21.92
CA LYS A 244 11.92 -9.66 -21.61
C LYS A 244 12.74 -10.52 -20.64
N ASP A 245 12.12 -10.95 -19.53
CA ASP A 245 12.72 -11.85 -18.56
C ASP A 245 13.12 -13.21 -19.18
N ALA A 246 12.29 -13.78 -20.06
CA ALA A 246 12.61 -15.01 -20.79
C ALA A 246 13.80 -14.82 -21.74
N ASN A 247 13.89 -13.69 -22.45
CA ASN A 247 15.01 -13.37 -23.35
C ASN A 247 16.33 -13.23 -22.57
N ILE A 248 16.31 -12.58 -21.42
CA ILE A 248 17.48 -12.44 -20.53
C ILE A 248 17.96 -13.83 -20.06
N LYS A 249 17.03 -14.66 -19.57
CA LYS A 249 17.34 -16.02 -19.10
C LYS A 249 17.82 -16.94 -20.23
N MET A 250 17.28 -16.76 -21.43
CA MET A 250 17.70 -17.48 -22.64
C MET A 250 19.13 -17.08 -23.03
N ARG A 251 19.46 -15.79 -22.95
CA ARG A 251 20.81 -15.26 -23.19
C ARG A 251 21.84 -15.84 -22.22
N GLU A 252 21.53 -15.84 -20.94
CA GLU A 252 22.39 -16.42 -19.90
C GLU A 252 22.61 -17.92 -20.14
N SER A 253 21.54 -18.66 -20.42
CA SER A 253 21.63 -20.11 -20.67
C SER A 253 22.44 -20.44 -21.92
N LEU A 254 22.33 -19.63 -22.99
CA LEU A 254 23.12 -19.81 -24.21
C LEU A 254 24.61 -19.50 -23.98
N ARG A 255 24.92 -18.48 -23.19
CA ARG A 255 26.29 -18.15 -22.78
C ARG A 255 26.95 -19.29 -22.01
N VAL A 256 26.22 -19.92 -21.09
CA VAL A 256 26.72 -21.07 -20.33
C VAL A 256 26.95 -22.27 -21.25
N VAL A 257 26.05 -22.53 -22.21
CA VAL A 257 26.25 -23.58 -23.22
C VAL A 257 27.51 -23.31 -24.05
N GLU A 258 27.71 -22.08 -24.51
CA GLU A 258 28.88 -21.69 -25.27
C GLU A 258 30.18 -21.88 -24.46
N GLN A 259 30.20 -21.45 -23.20
CA GLN A 259 31.34 -21.64 -22.30
C GLN A 259 31.68 -23.12 -22.10
N LEU A 260 30.67 -23.96 -21.82
CA LEU A 260 30.86 -25.41 -21.65
C LEU A 260 31.34 -26.09 -22.94
N LEU A 261 30.88 -25.62 -24.11
CA LEU A 261 31.33 -26.14 -25.40
C LEU A 261 32.79 -25.74 -25.71
N VAL A 262 33.20 -24.53 -25.34
CA VAL A 262 34.59 -24.06 -25.49
C VAL A 262 35.52 -24.82 -24.54
N GLU A 263 35.12 -25.02 -23.29
CA GLU A 263 35.85 -25.84 -22.32
C GLU A 263 36.04 -27.27 -22.85
N ARG A 264 34.97 -27.88 -23.38
CA ARG A 264 35.04 -29.19 -24.03
C ARG A 264 35.98 -29.22 -25.24
N LEU A 265 35.99 -28.17 -26.07
CA LEU A 265 36.89 -28.08 -27.22
C LEU A 265 38.37 -28.01 -26.79
N LEU A 266 38.65 -27.40 -25.64
CA LEU A 266 39.99 -27.36 -25.06
C LEU A 266 40.38 -28.72 -24.46
N GLU A 267 39.49 -29.39 -23.74
CA GLU A 267 39.71 -30.72 -23.16
C GLU A 267 39.87 -31.81 -24.24
N GLU A 268 39.15 -31.71 -25.36
CA GLU A 268 39.24 -32.64 -26.49
C GLU A 268 40.64 -32.67 -27.11
N ARG A 269 41.39 -31.56 -27.05
CA ARG A 269 42.81 -31.51 -27.47
C ARG A 269 43.75 -32.20 -26.48
N VAL A 270 43.34 -32.39 -25.23
CA VAL A 270 44.16 -32.93 -24.13
C VAL A 270 43.82 -34.41 -23.83
N HIS A 271 42.88 -35.03 -24.57
CA HIS A 271 42.50 -36.45 -24.44
C HIS A 271 41.99 -36.88 -23.04
N LEU A 272 41.34 -35.99 -22.28
CA LEU A 272 40.70 -36.35 -21.00
C LEU A 272 39.27 -36.86 -21.22
N LEU A 273 39.11 -38.18 -21.41
CA LEU A 273 37.83 -38.81 -21.73
C LEU A 273 36.79 -38.78 -20.58
N ALA A 274 37.23 -38.66 -19.32
CA ALA A 274 36.37 -38.79 -18.14
C ALA A 274 35.53 -37.54 -17.82
N SER A 275 35.98 -36.33 -18.18
CA SER A 275 35.26 -35.06 -17.96
C SER A 275 34.09 -34.85 -18.94
N ASN A 276 34.14 -35.52 -20.10
CA ASN A 276 33.26 -35.27 -21.24
C ASN A 276 31.78 -35.61 -21.02
N PHE A 277 31.47 -36.61 -20.19
CA PHE A 277 30.08 -37.04 -20.00
C PHE A 277 29.30 -36.10 -19.06
N ALA A 278 29.98 -35.58 -18.02
CA ALA A 278 29.39 -34.63 -17.09
C ALA A 278 29.12 -33.28 -17.76
N THR A 279 30.10 -32.75 -18.50
CA THR A 279 29.95 -31.50 -19.27
C THR A 279 28.89 -31.65 -20.36
N HIS A 280 28.82 -32.81 -21.03
CA HIS A 280 27.75 -33.09 -22.00
C HIS A 280 26.36 -33.11 -21.37
N GLY A 281 26.20 -33.73 -20.19
CA GLY A 281 24.94 -33.70 -19.44
C GLY A 281 24.50 -32.28 -19.07
N LEU A 282 25.45 -31.43 -18.64
CA LEU A 282 25.17 -30.02 -18.34
C LEU A 282 24.72 -29.24 -19.58
N VAL A 283 25.36 -29.47 -20.74
CA VAL A 283 24.95 -28.86 -22.01
C VAL A 283 23.50 -29.25 -22.35
N ILE A 284 23.13 -30.52 -22.23
CA ILE A 284 21.76 -30.98 -22.49
C ILE A 284 20.77 -30.31 -21.54
N CYS A 285 21.09 -30.20 -20.25
CA CYS A 285 20.25 -29.52 -19.27
C CYS A 285 20.01 -28.04 -19.63
N HIS A 286 21.06 -27.31 -20.03
CA HIS A 286 20.92 -25.91 -20.44
C HIS A 286 20.19 -25.76 -21.78
N VAL A 287 20.39 -26.68 -22.74
CA VAL A 287 19.62 -26.72 -24.00
C VAL A 287 18.13 -26.99 -23.73
N HIS A 288 17.81 -27.86 -22.77
CA HIS A 288 16.42 -28.08 -22.34
C HIS A 288 15.81 -26.81 -21.74
N ARG A 289 16.54 -26.10 -20.87
CA ARG A 289 16.10 -24.79 -20.33
C ARG A 289 15.86 -23.76 -21.44
N LEU A 290 16.78 -23.67 -22.41
CA LEU A 290 16.62 -22.82 -23.60
C LEU A 290 15.34 -23.15 -24.37
N ARG A 291 15.01 -24.45 -24.49
CA ARG A 291 13.78 -24.91 -25.16
C ARG A 291 12.52 -24.48 -24.41
N THR A 292 12.54 -24.51 -23.08
CA THR A 292 11.45 -23.99 -22.26
C THR A 292 11.30 -22.48 -22.41
N TYR A 293 12.39 -21.71 -22.47
CA TYR A 293 12.32 -20.27 -22.72
C TYR A 293 11.85 -19.94 -24.14
N ALA A 294 12.24 -20.75 -25.13
CA ALA A 294 11.78 -20.62 -26.52
C ALA A 294 10.26 -20.77 -26.67
N MET A 295 9.57 -21.40 -25.72
CA MET A 295 8.10 -21.48 -25.74
C MET A 295 7.41 -20.13 -25.45
N TYR A 296 8.08 -19.20 -24.76
CA TYR A 296 7.56 -17.85 -24.52
C TYR A 296 7.77 -16.89 -25.70
N LEU A 297 8.55 -17.30 -26.71
CA LEU A 297 8.75 -16.50 -27.92
C LEU A 297 7.49 -16.49 -28.79
N SER A 298 7.31 -15.37 -29.49
CA SER A 298 6.21 -15.21 -30.43
C SER A 298 6.29 -16.24 -31.57
N SER A 299 5.16 -16.83 -31.94
CA SER A 299 5.06 -17.71 -33.12
C SER A 299 5.05 -16.93 -34.44
N ARG A 300 5.18 -15.61 -34.42
CA ARG A 300 5.29 -14.78 -35.63
C ARG A 300 6.48 -15.22 -36.48
N ASN A 301 6.29 -15.27 -37.80
CA ASN A 301 7.32 -15.58 -38.80
C ASN A 301 8.08 -16.91 -38.58
N ASN A 302 7.47 -17.90 -37.94
CA ASN A 302 8.09 -19.18 -37.57
C ASN A 302 9.39 -19.02 -36.76
N LEU A 303 9.55 -17.90 -36.03
CA LEU A 303 10.74 -17.62 -35.21
C LEU A 303 10.98 -18.73 -34.19
N ARG A 304 9.90 -19.13 -33.48
CA ARG A 304 9.94 -20.22 -32.51
C ARG A 304 10.46 -21.52 -33.13
N GLU A 305 9.96 -21.90 -34.30
CA GLU A 305 10.33 -23.15 -34.97
C GLU A 305 11.81 -23.15 -35.40
N ARG A 306 12.27 -22.05 -36.01
CA ARG A 306 13.66 -21.88 -36.42
C ARG A 306 14.63 -21.90 -35.23
N VAL A 307 14.27 -21.26 -34.12
CA VAL A 307 15.05 -21.31 -32.88
C VAL A 307 15.08 -22.73 -32.32
N LEU A 308 13.95 -23.46 -32.35
CA LEU A 308 13.90 -24.85 -31.91
C LEU A 308 14.76 -25.77 -32.78
N ASP A 309 14.85 -25.52 -34.09
CA ASP A 309 15.72 -26.27 -34.99
C ASP A 309 17.21 -26.02 -34.70
N ASP A 310 17.60 -24.77 -34.41
CA ASP A 310 18.95 -24.43 -33.93
C ASP A 310 19.27 -25.15 -32.61
N LEU A 311 18.32 -25.18 -31.67
CA LEU A 311 18.49 -25.88 -30.39
C LEU A 311 18.58 -27.41 -30.56
N ARG A 312 17.84 -28.00 -31.52
CA ARG A 312 17.96 -29.42 -31.88
C ARG A 312 19.34 -29.75 -32.44
N ALA A 313 19.94 -28.85 -33.21
CA ALA A 313 21.30 -29.03 -33.71
C ALA A 313 22.35 -29.04 -32.57
N LEU A 314 22.12 -28.29 -31.48
CA LEU A 314 22.98 -28.33 -30.29
C LEU A 314 22.86 -29.65 -29.51
N ASP A 315 21.71 -30.29 -29.54
CA ASP A 315 21.45 -31.57 -28.87
C ASP A 315 22.06 -32.76 -29.63
N TYR A 316 22.16 -32.67 -30.96
CA TYR A 316 22.57 -33.79 -31.81
C TYR A 316 23.94 -34.39 -31.39
N PRO A 317 24.03 -35.71 -31.06
CA PRO A 317 25.27 -36.31 -30.56
C PRO A 317 26.38 -36.41 -31.60
N ARG A 318 26.02 -36.49 -32.89
CA ARG A 318 26.96 -36.69 -34.00
C ARG A 318 27.68 -35.40 -34.43
N ILE A 319 27.28 -34.25 -33.90
CA ILE A 319 27.85 -32.94 -34.22
C ILE A 319 29.01 -32.67 -33.26
N GLY A 320 30.19 -32.37 -33.80
CA GLY A 320 31.39 -32.07 -33.02
C GLY A 320 31.28 -30.75 -32.23
N ALA A 321 32.07 -30.59 -31.17
CA ALA A 321 32.03 -29.39 -30.32
C ALA A 321 32.19 -28.09 -31.13
N ARG A 322 33.11 -28.08 -32.11
CA ARG A 322 33.34 -26.95 -33.02
C ARG A 322 32.11 -26.55 -33.83
N GLN A 323 31.35 -27.52 -34.35
CA GLN A 323 30.12 -27.25 -35.11
C GLN A 323 29.00 -26.73 -34.20
N LYS A 324 28.95 -27.20 -32.94
CA LYS A 324 28.00 -26.68 -31.94
C LYS A 324 28.30 -25.22 -31.58
N ILE A 325 29.58 -24.86 -31.41
CA ILE A 325 30.00 -23.47 -31.17
C ILE A 325 29.61 -22.58 -32.36
N MET A 326 29.86 -23.01 -33.60
CA MET A 326 29.43 -22.27 -34.80
C MET A 326 27.90 -22.09 -34.85
N THR A 327 27.14 -23.06 -34.35
CA THR A 327 25.68 -22.96 -34.23
C THR A 327 25.29 -21.90 -33.17
N CYS A 328 25.94 -21.88 -32.02
CA CYS A 328 25.75 -20.81 -31.01
C CYS A 328 26.10 -19.42 -31.58
N GLU A 329 27.22 -19.29 -32.29
CA GLU A 329 27.60 -18.03 -32.95
C GLU A 329 26.56 -17.59 -33.98
N ARG A 330 26.03 -18.53 -34.77
CA ARG A 330 24.94 -18.26 -35.73
C ARG A 330 23.70 -17.75 -34.99
N MET A 331 23.30 -18.40 -33.90
CA MET A 331 22.18 -17.99 -33.07
C MET A 331 22.36 -16.56 -32.54
N TRP A 332 23.56 -16.23 -32.02
CA TRP A 332 23.89 -14.88 -31.59
C TRP A 332 23.79 -13.86 -32.72
N ARG A 333 24.16 -14.21 -33.95
CA ARG A 333 24.10 -13.31 -35.12
C ARG A 333 22.68 -13.11 -35.65
N CYS A 334 21.89 -14.18 -35.72
CA CYS A 334 20.56 -14.20 -36.35
C CYS A 334 19.45 -13.65 -35.44
N TRP A 335 19.56 -13.84 -34.12
CA TRP A 335 18.45 -13.56 -33.20
C TRP A 335 18.63 -12.23 -32.46
N GLY A 336 17.90 -11.19 -32.90
CA GLY A 336 17.98 -9.84 -32.32
C GLY A 336 17.59 -9.75 -30.84
N PHE A 337 16.67 -10.60 -30.38
CA PHE A 337 16.24 -10.64 -28.97
C PHE A 337 17.31 -11.19 -28.02
N LEU A 338 18.34 -11.89 -28.54
CA LEU A 338 19.51 -12.30 -27.75
C LEU A 338 20.53 -11.15 -27.62
N LYS A 339 20.53 -10.22 -28.59
CA LYS A 339 21.47 -9.10 -28.65
C LYS A 339 21.03 -7.88 -27.86
N SER A 340 19.73 -7.68 -27.63
CA SER A 340 19.24 -6.41 -27.06
C SER A 340 19.92 -6.14 -25.72
N ARG A 341 20.85 -5.19 -25.71
CA ARG A 341 21.04 -4.33 -24.55
C ARG A 341 19.72 -3.57 -24.42
N ASP A 342 19.13 -3.62 -23.24
CA ASP A 342 18.04 -2.74 -22.87
C ASP A 342 18.49 -1.29 -23.17
N GLU A 343 17.93 -0.71 -24.24
CA GLU A 343 17.78 0.73 -24.39
C GLU A 343 16.33 1.06 -24.01
#